data_AF-A0A3R6RDQ6-F1
#
_entry.id   AF-A0A3R6RDQ6-F1
#
_cell.length_a   1.000
_cell.length_b   1.000
_cell.length_c   1.000
_cell.angle_alpha   90.00
_cell.angle_beta   90.00
_cell.angle_gamma   90.00
#
_symmetry.space_group_name_H-M   'P 1'
#
loop_
_entity.id
_entity.type
_entity.pdbx_description
1 polymer ?
#
loop_
_entity_poly.entity_id
_entity_poly.type
_entity_poly.pdbx_seq_one_letter_code
_entity_poly.pdbx_strand_id
1 'polypeptide(L)'
;MKRRKKKRNTKQNAVVAFYEKNNRWPMLTSKNEKERHLAEWIIRYRFIRNHTPEKLTEKQIQLIDRIDVEKTQKKEEQWLTNYENVKEFIEREKRWPSNKTTDPEELRLFHWCLAQRITRKNTPKYKLNKKRIKLLDAIGFRWDSYTSRRTWKESFDLVKEFYNNTGHWPVHTKDPEETKLAKWCSKMRAYKNQTDTSVTLTSRQIKKLNDLGFDWTGSYGNNGRSPERVNRIWIERYHEFCEFTASKKRYPRVKSEDPIEESLYSWWMRMAYLKRRNKLSSERIHLLDCIGFRWGKGSEE
;
A
#
# COMPACT_ATOMS: atom_id res chain seq x y z
N MET A 1 -50.28 38.82 -3.22
CA MET A 1 -49.36 38.32 -2.16
C MET A 1 -49.94 37.22 -1.24
N LYS A 2 -51.21 37.26 -0.81
CA LYS A 2 -51.79 36.32 0.19
C LYS A 2 -51.78 34.82 -0.21
N ARG A 3 -52.04 34.47 -1.48
CA ARG A 3 -52.04 33.06 -1.97
C ARG A 3 -50.67 32.35 -1.88
N ARG A 4 -49.56 33.07 -2.09
CA ARG A 4 -48.19 32.51 -2.00
C ARG A 4 -47.75 32.22 -0.55
N LYS A 5 -48.17 33.04 0.43
CA LYS A 5 -47.95 32.77 1.87
C LYS A 5 -48.76 31.54 2.33
N LYS A 6 -50.03 31.39 1.91
CA LYS A 6 -50.88 30.23 2.24
C LYS A 6 -50.33 28.89 1.69
N LYS A 7 -49.80 28.88 0.46
CA LYS A 7 -49.14 27.70 -0.17
C LYS A 7 -47.80 27.31 0.47
N ARG A 8 -47.07 28.26 1.07
CA ARG A 8 -45.78 27.99 1.75
C ARG A 8 -45.97 27.33 3.11
N ASN A 9 -47.01 27.72 3.85
CA ASN A 9 -47.36 27.11 5.13
C ASN A 9 -47.81 25.64 4.96
N THR A 10 -48.44 25.30 3.84
CA THR A 10 -48.86 23.92 3.53
C THR A 10 -47.68 22.98 3.28
N LYS A 11 -46.61 23.44 2.61
CA LYS A 11 -45.42 22.61 2.38
C LYS A 11 -44.61 22.38 3.65
N GLN A 12 -44.47 23.40 4.50
CA GLN A 12 -43.82 23.26 5.81
C GLN A 12 -44.54 22.22 6.68
N ASN A 13 -45.86 22.32 6.79
CA ASN A 13 -46.67 21.34 7.53
C ASN A 13 -46.59 19.95 6.90
N ALA A 14 -46.53 19.85 5.56
CA ALA A 14 -46.37 18.57 4.88
C ALA A 14 -45.00 17.92 5.13
N VAL A 15 -43.92 18.69 5.30
CA VAL A 15 -42.60 18.16 5.68
C VAL A 15 -42.64 17.57 7.10
N VAL A 16 -43.27 18.27 8.04
CA VAL A 16 -43.42 17.81 9.43
C VAL A 16 -44.29 16.56 9.49
N ALA A 17 -45.47 16.59 8.86
CA ALA A 17 -46.36 15.43 8.80
C ALA A 17 -45.73 14.21 8.12
N PHE A 18 -44.88 14.44 7.11
CA PHE A 18 -44.10 13.36 6.50
C PHE A 18 -43.12 12.74 7.51
N TYR A 19 -42.42 13.57 8.30
CA TYR A 19 -41.50 13.09 9.32
C TYR A 19 -42.22 12.28 10.40
N GLU A 20 -43.32 12.80 10.95
CA GLU A 20 -44.12 12.11 11.97
C GLU A 20 -44.62 10.74 11.48
N LYS A 21 -45.03 10.65 10.21
CA LYS A 21 -45.52 9.39 9.63
C LYS A 21 -44.41 8.38 9.32
N ASN A 22 -43.25 8.84 8.88
CA ASN A 22 -42.20 7.97 8.31
C ASN A 22 -40.94 7.86 9.20
N ASN A 23 -40.90 8.60 10.31
CA ASN A 23 -39.76 8.76 11.20
C ASN A 23 -38.44 9.08 10.45
N ARG A 24 -38.55 9.81 9.34
CA ARG A 24 -37.43 10.23 8.49
C ARG A 24 -37.78 11.46 7.68
N TRP A 25 -36.77 12.24 7.35
CA TRP A 25 -36.93 13.39 6.46
C TRP A 25 -37.06 12.95 4.98
N PRO A 26 -37.80 13.72 4.16
CA PRO A 26 -37.91 13.49 2.72
C PRO A 26 -36.55 13.46 2.01
N MET A 27 -36.39 12.55 1.04
CA MET A 27 -35.16 12.40 0.26
C MET A 27 -35.38 12.72 -1.22
N LEU A 28 -34.42 13.40 -1.84
CA LEU A 28 -34.42 13.67 -3.28
C LEU A 28 -34.35 12.41 -4.14
N THR A 29 -33.74 11.34 -3.61
CA THR A 29 -33.54 10.07 -4.31
C THR A 29 -34.78 9.17 -4.28
N SER A 30 -35.88 9.60 -3.64
CA SER A 30 -37.11 8.83 -3.58
C SER A 30 -37.79 8.72 -4.95
N LYS A 31 -38.35 7.54 -5.27
CA LYS A 31 -39.18 7.34 -6.47
C LYS A 31 -40.49 8.14 -6.39
N ASN A 32 -40.95 8.48 -5.19
CA ASN A 32 -42.19 9.21 -4.99
C ASN A 32 -42.00 10.71 -5.29
N GLU A 33 -42.73 11.21 -6.29
CA GLU A 33 -42.69 12.61 -6.71
C GLU A 33 -43.08 13.60 -5.60
N LYS A 34 -44.08 13.25 -4.78
CA LYS A 34 -44.50 14.11 -3.66
C LYS A 34 -43.40 14.25 -2.62
N GLU A 35 -42.67 13.17 -2.34
CA GLU A 35 -41.52 13.19 -1.43
C GLU A 35 -40.37 14.04 -1.99
N ARG A 36 -40.06 13.89 -3.28
CA ARG A 36 -39.03 14.69 -3.95
C ARG A 36 -39.30 16.18 -3.84
N HIS A 37 -40.54 16.62 -4.10
CA HIS A 37 -40.93 18.03 -3.95
C HIS A 37 -40.79 18.57 -2.51
N LEU A 38 -40.93 17.71 -1.49
CA LEU A 38 -40.67 18.09 -0.10
C LEU A 38 -39.16 18.17 0.18
N ALA A 39 -38.36 17.26 -0.36
CA ALA A 39 -36.90 17.29 -0.24
C ALA A 39 -36.27 18.50 -0.94
N GLU A 40 -36.76 18.86 -2.14
CA GLU A 40 -36.38 20.09 -2.84
C GLU A 40 -36.71 21.34 -2.06
N TRP A 41 -37.85 21.35 -1.36
CA TRP A 41 -38.23 22.45 -0.49
C TRP A 41 -37.21 22.63 0.64
N ILE A 42 -36.77 21.55 1.30
CA ILE A 42 -35.74 21.60 2.35
C ILE A 42 -34.44 22.19 1.80
N ILE A 43 -33.99 21.75 0.62
CA ILE A 43 -32.75 22.24 0.00
C ILE A 43 -32.84 23.72 -0.35
N ARG A 44 -33.97 24.13 -0.93
CA ARG A 44 -34.22 25.53 -1.24
C ARG A 44 -34.21 26.40 0.02
N TYR A 45 -34.76 25.92 1.13
CA TYR A 45 -34.80 26.67 2.38
C TYR A 45 -33.44 26.70 3.09
N ARG A 46 -32.62 25.64 2.99
CA ARG A 46 -31.19 25.69 3.38
C ARG A 46 -30.43 26.75 2.59
N PHE A 47 -30.66 26.83 1.28
CA PHE A 47 -30.02 27.83 0.43
C PHE A 47 -30.39 29.26 0.86
N ILE A 48 -31.69 29.51 1.05
CA ILE A 48 -32.19 30.82 1.48
C ILE A 48 -31.66 31.18 2.88
N ARG A 49 -31.64 30.23 3.84
CA ARG A 49 -31.08 30.45 5.18
C ARG A 49 -29.62 30.92 5.12
N ASN A 50 -28.81 30.30 4.26
CA ASN A 50 -27.38 30.60 4.18
C ASN A 50 -27.05 31.90 3.41
N HIS A 51 -27.94 32.42 2.55
CA HIS A 51 -27.64 33.57 1.68
C HIS A 51 -28.51 34.79 1.94
N THR A 52 -29.78 34.60 2.29
CA THR A 52 -30.75 35.68 2.52
C THR A 52 -31.70 35.27 3.65
N PRO A 53 -31.22 35.18 4.90
CA PRO A 53 -32.01 34.69 6.03
C PRO A 53 -33.22 35.57 6.35
N GLU A 54 -33.17 36.88 6.04
CA GLU A 54 -34.31 37.80 6.30
C GLU A 54 -35.60 37.44 5.55
N LYS A 55 -35.50 36.58 4.52
CA LYS A 55 -36.64 36.10 3.74
C LYS A 55 -37.39 34.94 4.39
N LEU A 56 -36.87 34.37 5.47
CA LEU A 56 -37.46 33.26 6.21
C LEU A 56 -38.07 33.77 7.53
N THR A 57 -39.11 33.07 7.99
CA THR A 57 -39.59 33.29 9.36
C THR A 57 -38.74 32.51 10.34
N GLU A 58 -38.71 32.96 11.60
CA GLU A 58 -38.00 32.28 12.69
C GLU A 58 -38.36 30.79 12.80
N LYS A 59 -39.66 30.46 12.74
CA LYS A 59 -40.16 29.07 12.75
C LYS A 59 -39.63 28.22 11.58
N GLN A 60 -39.32 28.83 10.44
CA GLN A 60 -38.77 28.11 9.28
C GLN A 60 -37.29 27.84 9.45
N ILE A 61 -36.54 28.80 9.99
CA ILE A 61 -35.12 28.63 10.31
C ILE A 61 -34.96 27.52 11.35
N GLN A 62 -35.71 27.57 12.45
CA GLN A 62 -35.71 26.54 13.50
C GLN A 62 -36.01 25.14 12.97
N LEU A 63 -36.97 25.00 12.03
CA LEU A 63 -37.27 23.71 11.43
C LEU A 63 -36.08 23.18 10.59
N ILE A 64 -35.46 24.03 9.77
CA ILE A 64 -34.32 23.62 8.94
C ILE A 64 -33.11 23.28 9.82
N ASP A 65 -32.89 24.04 10.88
CA ASP A 65 -31.81 23.78 11.83
C ASP A 65 -32.03 22.46 12.57
N ARG A 66 -33.26 22.19 13.01
CA ARG A 66 -33.64 20.89 13.59
C ARG A 66 -33.34 19.73 12.62
N ILE A 67 -33.74 19.85 11.35
CA ILE A 67 -33.48 18.83 10.32
C ILE A 67 -31.96 18.61 10.15
N ASP A 68 -31.17 19.69 10.16
CA ASP A 68 -29.71 19.63 10.01
C ASP A 68 -29.01 19.02 11.23
N VAL A 69 -29.48 19.35 12.44
CA VAL A 69 -29.00 18.79 13.70
C VAL A 69 -29.29 17.29 13.76
N GLU A 70 -30.54 16.86 13.55
CA GLU A 70 -30.91 15.44 13.58
C GLU A 70 -30.14 14.62 12.53
N LYS A 71 -29.96 15.17 11.32
CA LYS A 71 -29.15 14.52 10.28
C LYS A 71 -27.68 14.40 10.68
N THR A 72 -27.14 15.37 11.40
CA THR A 72 -25.76 15.36 11.89
C THR A 72 -25.60 14.36 13.04
N GLN A 73 -26.55 14.33 13.98
CA GLN A 73 -26.59 13.38 15.09
C GLN A 73 -26.66 11.94 14.58
N LYS A 74 -27.57 11.63 13.65
CA LYS A 74 -27.68 10.29 13.06
C LYS A 74 -26.40 9.82 12.37
N LYS A 75 -25.66 10.76 11.75
CA LYS A 75 -24.34 10.44 11.16
C LYS A 75 -23.27 10.17 12.22
N GLU A 76 -23.34 10.86 13.36
CA GLU A 76 -22.43 10.62 14.49
C GLU A 76 -22.72 9.27 15.14
N GLU A 77 -24.00 8.97 15.40
CA GLU A 77 -24.45 7.67 15.92
C GLU A 77 -23.98 6.53 15.01
N GLN A 78 -24.22 6.64 13.70
CA GLN A 78 -23.76 5.63 12.74
C GLN A 78 -22.23 5.49 12.74
N TRP A 79 -21.49 6.58 12.94
CA TRP A 79 -20.03 6.53 13.05
C TRP A 79 -19.59 5.80 14.32
N LEU A 80 -20.23 6.09 15.46
CA LEU A 80 -19.98 5.44 16.75
C LEU A 80 -20.30 3.94 16.70
N THR A 81 -21.42 3.54 16.10
CA THR A 81 -21.75 2.12 15.91
C THR A 81 -20.67 1.39 15.12
N ASN A 82 -20.19 1.97 14.01
CA ASN A 82 -19.12 1.34 13.23
C ASN A 82 -17.79 1.30 14.00
N TYR A 83 -17.51 2.32 14.83
CA TYR A 83 -16.34 2.34 15.71
C TYR A 83 -16.40 1.21 16.74
N GLU A 84 -17.53 1.02 17.43
CA GLU A 84 -17.69 -0.08 18.38
C GLU A 84 -17.60 -1.44 17.69
N ASN A 85 -18.21 -1.62 16.52
CA ASN A 85 -18.07 -2.87 15.75
C ASN A 85 -16.61 -3.19 15.40
N VAL A 86 -15.81 -2.17 15.04
CA VAL A 86 -14.38 -2.35 14.78
C VAL A 86 -13.63 -2.69 16.07
N LYS A 87 -13.97 -2.04 17.17
CA LYS A 87 -13.35 -2.30 18.48
C LYS A 87 -13.63 -3.73 18.95
N GLU A 88 -14.89 -4.18 18.92
CA GLU A 88 -15.29 -5.55 19.23
C GLU A 88 -14.59 -6.57 18.33
N PHE A 89 -14.49 -6.28 17.03
CA PHE A 89 -13.77 -7.13 16.08
C PHE A 89 -12.30 -7.30 16.47
N ILE A 90 -11.61 -6.21 16.82
CA ILE A 90 -10.20 -6.26 17.23
C ILE A 90 -10.04 -7.00 18.56
N GLU A 91 -10.97 -6.81 19.49
CA GLU A 91 -10.96 -7.51 20.77
C GLU A 91 -11.10 -9.03 20.59
N ARG A 92 -11.97 -9.47 19.66
CA ARG A 92 -12.20 -10.88 19.33
C ARG A 92 -11.07 -11.51 18.52
N GLU A 93 -10.68 -10.88 17.41
CA GLU A 93 -9.79 -11.48 16.42
C GLU A 93 -8.31 -11.14 16.65
N LYS A 94 -8.02 -10.19 17.56
CA LYS A 94 -6.66 -9.66 17.83
C LYS A 94 -5.92 -9.16 16.58
N ARG A 95 -6.67 -8.79 15.53
CA ARG A 95 -6.17 -8.26 14.26
C ARG A 95 -7.11 -7.21 13.70
N TRP A 96 -6.63 -6.46 12.71
CA TRP A 96 -7.46 -5.51 11.96
C TRP A 96 -8.28 -6.22 10.87
N PRO A 97 -9.46 -5.68 10.51
CA PRO A 97 -10.23 -6.16 9.36
C PRO A 97 -9.39 -6.14 8.08
N SER A 98 -9.54 -7.18 7.26
CA SER A 98 -8.76 -7.41 6.05
C SER A 98 -9.63 -7.36 4.79
N ASN A 99 -9.05 -6.92 3.68
CA ASN A 99 -9.73 -6.96 2.37
C ASN A 99 -9.68 -8.33 1.69
N LYS A 100 -8.98 -9.31 2.28
CA LYS A 100 -8.82 -10.66 1.74
C LYS A 100 -9.85 -11.65 2.28
N THR A 101 -10.74 -11.19 3.16
CA THR A 101 -11.78 -12.01 3.77
C THR A 101 -12.95 -12.22 2.81
N THR A 102 -13.66 -13.33 3.00
CA THR A 102 -14.91 -13.63 2.28
C THR A 102 -16.14 -13.15 3.05
N ASP A 103 -15.99 -12.80 4.33
CA ASP A 103 -17.08 -12.31 5.18
C ASP A 103 -17.52 -10.88 4.79
N PRO A 104 -18.79 -10.67 4.41
CA PRO A 104 -19.31 -9.35 4.09
C PRO A 104 -19.21 -8.34 5.24
N GLU A 105 -19.36 -8.77 6.49
CA GLU A 105 -19.30 -7.86 7.63
C GLU A 105 -17.88 -7.40 7.91
N GLU A 106 -16.89 -8.31 7.89
CA GLU A 106 -15.48 -7.92 7.97
C GLU A 106 -15.07 -6.99 6.81
N LEU A 107 -15.52 -7.27 5.58
CA LEU A 107 -15.29 -6.37 4.45
C LEU A 107 -15.87 -4.98 4.71
N ARG A 108 -17.10 -4.88 5.22
CA ARG A 108 -17.70 -3.60 5.57
C ARG A 108 -16.85 -2.82 6.59
N LEU A 109 -16.35 -3.49 7.63
CA LEU A 109 -15.47 -2.88 8.63
C LEU A 109 -14.13 -2.44 8.01
N PHE A 110 -13.55 -3.24 7.12
CA PHE A 110 -12.34 -2.87 6.37
C PHE A 110 -12.57 -1.60 5.53
N HIS A 111 -13.66 -1.54 4.77
CA HIS A 111 -14.01 -0.39 3.94
C HIS A 111 -14.26 0.86 4.79
N TRP A 112 -14.89 0.72 5.96
CA TRP A 112 -15.07 1.82 6.90
C TRP A 112 -13.72 2.35 7.44
N CYS A 113 -12.80 1.46 7.84
CA CYS A 113 -11.45 1.82 8.25
C CYS A 113 -10.70 2.56 7.12
N LEU A 114 -10.81 2.06 5.88
CA LEU A 114 -10.22 2.69 4.70
C LEU A 114 -10.77 4.10 4.49
N ALA A 115 -12.08 4.29 4.63
CA ALA A 115 -12.72 5.61 4.52
C ALA A 115 -12.19 6.59 5.58
N GLN A 116 -11.91 6.16 6.82
CA GLN A 116 -11.31 7.02 7.84
C GLN A 116 -9.90 7.48 7.44
N ARG A 117 -9.07 6.57 6.91
CA ARG A 117 -7.71 6.89 6.42
C ARG A 117 -7.75 7.88 5.26
N ILE A 118 -8.60 7.64 4.25
CA ILE A 118 -8.77 8.53 3.10
C ILE A 118 -9.26 9.91 3.55
N THR A 119 -10.23 9.95 4.47
CA THR A 119 -10.75 11.21 5.00
C THR A 119 -9.64 12.00 5.69
N ARG A 120 -8.81 11.37 6.54
CA ARG A 120 -7.67 12.06 7.18
C ARG A 120 -6.65 12.59 6.17
N LYS A 121 -6.37 11.85 5.09
CA LYS A 121 -5.38 12.24 4.06
C LYS A 121 -5.84 13.38 3.16
N ASN A 122 -7.08 13.29 2.67
CA ASN A 122 -7.60 14.20 1.64
C ASN A 122 -8.35 15.41 2.19
N THR A 123 -8.60 15.43 3.51
CA THR A 123 -9.36 16.49 4.15
C THR A 123 -8.42 17.38 4.93
N PRO A 124 -8.53 18.72 4.83
CA PRO A 124 -7.79 19.63 5.69
C PRO A 124 -7.97 19.28 7.16
N LYS A 125 -6.90 19.42 7.98
CA LYS A 125 -6.82 19.09 9.42
C LYS A 125 -8.03 19.54 10.27
N TYR A 126 -8.79 20.53 9.80
CA TYR A 126 -9.95 21.12 10.48
C TYR A 126 -11.31 20.43 10.23
N LYS A 127 -11.44 19.54 9.24
CA LYS A 127 -12.74 18.89 8.91
C LYS A 127 -12.89 17.48 9.49
N LEU A 128 -11.80 16.81 9.88
CA LEU A 128 -11.90 15.57 10.66
C LEU A 128 -12.08 15.94 12.14
N ASN A 129 -13.18 15.50 12.75
CA ASN A 129 -13.50 15.82 14.14
C ASN A 129 -12.36 15.31 15.05
N LYS A 130 -11.70 16.20 15.79
CA LYS A 130 -10.60 15.86 16.71
C LYS A 130 -11.01 14.76 17.71
N LYS A 131 -12.28 14.69 18.09
CA LYS A 131 -12.83 13.64 18.96
C LYS A 131 -12.73 12.24 18.32
N ARG A 132 -13.07 12.12 17.03
CA ARG A 132 -13.01 10.86 16.27
C ARG A 132 -11.58 10.34 16.12
N ILE A 133 -10.62 11.26 15.90
CA ILE A 133 -9.20 10.90 15.86
C ILE A 133 -8.77 10.33 17.22
N LYS A 134 -9.07 11.02 18.33
CA LYS A 134 -8.72 10.55 19.68
C LYS A 134 -9.30 9.16 20.00
N LEU A 135 -10.56 8.90 19.61
CA LEU A 135 -11.18 7.58 19.80
C LEU A 135 -10.43 6.49 19.03
N LEU A 136 -10.12 6.74 17.76
CA LEU A 136 -9.37 5.79 16.93
C LEU A 136 -7.93 5.59 17.42
N ASP A 137 -7.26 6.65 17.86
CA ASP A 137 -5.91 6.56 18.43
C ASP A 137 -5.90 5.73 19.72
N ALA A 138 -6.94 5.83 20.56
CA ALA A 138 -7.07 5.07 21.79
C ALA A 138 -7.15 3.55 21.57
N ILE A 139 -7.69 3.10 20.44
CA ILE A 139 -7.71 1.68 20.04
C ILE A 139 -6.49 1.27 19.20
N GLY A 140 -5.46 2.12 19.11
CA GLY A 140 -4.24 1.86 18.35
C GLY A 140 -4.44 1.86 16.84
N PHE A 141 -5.40 2.64 16.32
CA PHE A 141 -5.73 2.68 14.89
C PHE A 141 -4.54 3.09 14.04
N ARG A 142 -4.12 2.18 13.15
CA ARG A 142 -3.07 2.47 12.17
C ARG A 142 -3.65 3.29 11.01
N TRP A 143 -3.30 4.57 11.01
CA TRP A 143 -3.71 5.53 9.98
C TRP A 143 -3.00 5.31 8.64
N ASP A 144 -1.79 4.75 8.68
CA ASP A 144 -1.12 4.27 7.50
C ASP A 144 -1.77 2.95 7.08
N SER A 145 -2.22 2.85 5.83
CA SER A 145 -2.87 1.63 5.37
C SER A 145 -1.85 0.49 5.30
N TYR A 146 -2.29 -0.74 5.60
CA TYR A 146 -1.51 -1.96 5.29
C TYR A 146 -1.18 -2.08 3.78
N THR A 147 -1.94 -1.35 2.96
CA THR A 147 -1.77 -1.17 1.53
C THR A 147 -1.04 0.12 1.17
N SER A 148 -0.38 0.79 2.11
CA SER A 148 0.42 1.97 1.83
C SER A 148 1.45 1.53 0.81
N ARG A 149 1.24 1.92 -0.45
CA ARG A 149 2.23 1.70 -1.48
C ARG A 149 3.44 2.46 -0.96
N ARG A 150 4.51 1.72 -0.63
CA ARG A 150 5.80 2.32 -0.31
C ARG A 150 6.05 3.44 -1.30
N THR A 151 6.37 4.61 -0.78
CA THR A 151 6.74 5.74 -1.63
C THR A 151 7.93 5.32 -2.47
N TRP A 152 8.16 6.02 -3.59
CA TRP A 152 9.33 5.74 -4.43
C TRP A 152 10.63 5.80 -3.62
N LYS A 153 10.73 6.75 -2.67
CA LYS A 153 11.91 6.94 -1.82
C LYS A 153 12.12 5.74 -0.89
N GLU A 154 11.10 5.31 -0.17
CA GLU A 154 11.18 4.16 0.75
C GLU A 154 11.55 2.87 -0.01
N SER A 155 10.93 2.62 -1.16
CA SER A 155 11.28 1.45 -1.98
C SER A 155 12.71 1.52 -2.52
N PHE A 156 13.17 2.71 -2.95
CA PHE A 156 14.53 2.91 -3.41
C PHE A 156 15.55 2.63 -2.30
N ASP A 157 15.32 3.16 -1.10
CA ASP A 157 16.22 2.98 0.03
C ASP A 157 16.32 1.49 0.44
N LEU A 158 15.20 0.77 0.47
CA LEU A 158 15.18 -0.68 0.74
C LEU A 158 15.86 -1.52 -0.35
N VAL A 159 15.65 -1.17 -1.63
CA VAL A 159 16.33 -1.86 -2.73
C VAL A 159 17.85 -1.60 -2.67
N LYS A 160 18.27 -0.37 -2.34
CA LYS A 160 19.67 -0.02 -2.15
C LYS A 160 20.30 -0.83 -1.02
N GLU A 161 19.64 -0.90 0.13
CA GLU A 161 20.11 -1.69 1.27
C GLU A 161 20.20 -3.18 0.92
N PHE A 162 19.16 -3.74 0.30
CA PHE A 162 19.16 -5.12 -0.16
C PHE A 162 20.32 -5.41 -1.12
N TYR A 163 20.57 -4.52 -2.08
CA TYR A 163 21.66 -4.66 -3.05
C TYR A 163 23.04 -4.59 -2.37
N ASN A 164 23.21 -3.68 -1.41
CA ASN A 164 24.46 -3.56 -0.66
C ASN A 164 24.75 -4.81 0.19
N ASN A 165 23.71 -5.42 0.76
CA ASN A 165 23.86 -6.58 1.63
C ASN A 165 24.04 -7.90 0.87
N THR A 166 23.34 -8.07 -0.27
CA THR A 166 23.31 -9.34 -1.02
C THR A 166 24.18 -9.34 -2.28
N GLY A 167 24.56 -8.15 -2.78
CA GLY A 167 25.29 -7.98 -4.04
C GLY A 167 24.48 -8.33 -5.30
N HIS A 168 23.17 -8.53 -5.18
CA HIS A 168 22.27 -8.75 -6.32
C HIS A 168 20.98 -7.94 -6.21
N TRP A 169 20.30 -7.76 -7.35
CA TRP A 169 18.98 -7.13 -7.37
C TRP A 169 17.92 -8.10 -6.82
N PRO A 170 16.89 -7.59 -6.13
CA PRO A 170 15.80 -8.42 -5.63
C PRO A 170 15.14 -9.22 -6.75
N VAL A 171 14.91 -10.51 -6.53
CA VAL A 171 14.23 -11.41 -7.49
C VAL A 171 12.93 -11.96 -6.90
N HIS A 172 12.04 -12.47 -7.76
CA HIS A 172 10.80 -13.09 -7.29
C HIS A 172 11.13 -14.44 -6.63
N THR A 173 11.01 -14.51 -5.30
CA THR A 173 11.34 -15.68 -4.49
C THR A 173 10.16 -16.09 -3.59
N LYS A 174 10.38 -17.06 -2.70
CA LYS A 174 9.40 -17.42 -1.66
C LYS A 174 9.36 -16.38 -0.53
N ASP A 175 10.36 -15.52 -0.40
CA ASP A 175 10.34 -14.41 0.55
C ASP A 175 9.36 -13.32 0.09
N PRO A 176 8.32 -13.00 0.90
CA PRO A 176 7.38 -11.93 0.60
C PRO A 176 8.03 -10.55 0.48
N GLU A 177 9.10 -10.26 1.22
CA GLU A 177 9.75 -8.93 1.21
C GLU A 177 10.64 -8.75 -0.02
N GLU A 178 11.51 -9.70 -0.33
CA GLU A 178 12.28 -9.69 -1.58
C GLU A 178 11.35 -9.63 -2.81
N THR A 179 10.26 -10.39 -2.80
CA THR A 179 9.29 -10.39 -3.89
C THR A 179 8.62 -9.02 -4.09
N LYS A 180 8.35 -8.28 -3.01
CA LYS A 180 7.81 -6.91 -3.10
C LYS A 180 8.82 -5.96 -3.73
N LEU A 181 10.10 -6.06 -3.35
CA LEU A 181 11.17 -5.25 -3.93
C LEU A 181 11.38 -5.60 -5.40
N ALA A 182 11.36 -6.89 -5.77
CA ALA A 182 11.46 -7.35 -7.15
C ALA A 182 10.31 -6.80 -8.01
N LYS A 183 9.07 -6.82 -7.50
CA LYS A 183 7.91 -6.22 -8.19
C LYS A 183 8.10 -4.71 -8.42
N TRP A 184 8.68 -4.01 -7.45
CA TRP A 184 8.98 -2.59 -7.61
C TRP A 184 10.04 -2.36 -8.70
N CYS A 185 11.12 -3.13 -8.72
CA CYS A 185 12.15 -3.07 -9.77
C CYS A 185 11.56 -3.32 -11.17
N SER A 186 10.70 -4.33 -11.33
CA SER A 186 10.02 -4.62 -12.60
C SER A 186 9.14 -3.47 -13.08
N LYS A 187 8.44 -2.79 -12.16
CA LYS A 187 7.67 -1.58 -12.50
C LYS A 187 8.55 -0.43 -12.95
N MET A 188 9.70 -0.21 -12.31
CA MET A 188 10.64 0.84 -12.74
C MET A 188 11.07 0.59 -14.19
N ARG A 189 11.41 -0.66 -14.54
CA ARG A 189 11.76 -1.03 -15.92
C ARG A 189 10.60 -0.80 -16.89
N ALA A 190 9.39 -1.19 -16.52
CA ALA A 190 8.20 -0.98 -17.35
C ALA A 190 7.91 0.51 -17.61
N TYR A 191 8.05 1.36 -16.58
CA TYR A 191 7.90 2.81 -16.72
C TYR A 191 8.98 3.43 -17.61
N LYS A 192 10.22 2.93 -17.54
CA LYS A 192 11.33 3.43 -18.37
C LYS A 192 11.18 3.02 -19.83
N ASN A 193 10.75 1.78 -20.08
CA ASN A 193 10.55 1.22 -21.42
C ASN A 193 9.17 1.58 -22.01
N GLN A 194 8.38 2.38 -21.30
CA GLN A 194 7.04 2.84 -21.71
C GLN A 194 6.05 1.70 -21.98
N THR A 195 6.31 0.49 -21.48
CA THR A 195 5.36 -0.62 -21.54
C THR A 195 4.23 -0.46 -20.52
N ASP A 196 4.48 0.31 -19.47
CA ASP A 196 3.46 0.82 -18.55
C ASP A 196 3.55 2.36 -18.52
N THR A 197 2.50 3.03 -18.96
CA THR A 197 2.42 4.49 -19.05
C THR A 197 1.70 5.13 -17.86
N SER A 198 1.31 4.35 -16.85
CA SER A 198 0.60 4.84 -15.68
C SER A 198 1.42 5.81 -14.81
N VAL A 199 2.75 5.74 -14.89
CA VAL A 199 3.68 6.60 -14.16
C VAL A 199 4.89 6.91 -15.04
N THR A 200 5.25 8.20 -15.12
CA THR A 200 6.50 8.63 -15.76
C THR A 200 7.59 8.84 -14.71
N LEU A 201 8.74 8.18 -14.88
CA LEU A 201 9.89 8.40 -14.01
C LEU A 201 10.54 9.75 -14.31
N THR A 202 10.73 10.56 -13.27
CA THR A 202 11.46 11.83 -13.40
C THR A 202 12.94 11.59 -13.71
N SER A 203 13.59 12.52 -14.41
CA SER A 203 15.03 12.44 -14.72
C SER A 203 15.89 12.26 -13.46
N ARG A 204 15.48 12.86 -12.34
CA ARG A 204 16.15 12.71 -11.04
C ARG A 204 16.06 11.29 -10.47
N GLN A 205 14.92 10.61 -10.64
CA GLN A 205 14.73 9.23 -10.19
C GLN A 205 15.53 8.25 -11.04
N ILE A 206 15.57 8.48 -12.36
CA ILE A 206 16.40 7.69 -13.28
C ILE A 206 17.88 7.85 -12.94
N LYS A 207 18.34 9.09 -12.72
CA LYS A 207 19.73 9.36 -12.31
C LYS A 207 20.11 8.60 -11.03
N LYS A 208 19.27 8.65 -9.98
CA LYS A 208 19.54 7.92 -8.73
C LYS A 208 19.64 6.41 -8.91
N LEU A 209 18.80 5.82 -9.76
CA LEU A 209 18.86 4.39 -10.07
C LEU A 209 20.10 4.06 -10.90
N ASN A 210 20.48 4.92 -11.85
CA ASN A 210 21.72 4.77 -12.62
C ASN A 210 22.97 4.87 -11.74
N ASP A 211 23.01 5.82 -10.81
CA ASP A 211 24.12 6.00 -9.86
C ASP A 211 24.30 4.76 -8.96
N LEU A 212 23.19 4.04 -8.68
CA LEU A 212 23.21 2.77 -7.96
C LEU A 212 23.59 1.57 -8.86
N GLY A 213 23.71 1.78 -10.18
CA GLY A 213 23.97 0.72 -11.16
C GLY A 213 22.76 -0.16 -11.46
N PHE A 214 21.53 0.38 -11.33
CA PHE A 214 20.29 -0.33 -11.58
C PHE A 214 20.23 -0.88 -13.01
N ASP A 215 19.99 -2.18 -13.12
CA ASP A 215 19.82 -2.86 -14.40
C ASP A 215 18.42 -2.57 -14.96
N TRP A 216 18.38 -1.94 -16.14
CA TRP A 216 17.15 -1.60 -16.86
C TRP A 216 16.72 -2.65 -17.88
N THR A 217 17.60 -3.59 -18.23
CA THR A 217 17.31 -4.59 -19.27
C THR A 217 16.38 -5.66 -18.68
N GLY A 218 15.23 -5.90 -19.31
CA GLY A 218 14.23 -6.85 -18.82
C GLY A 218 14.85 -8.24 -18.66
N SER A 219 14.57 -8.90 -17.53
CA SER A 219 15.15 -10.20 -17.22
C SER A 219 14.52 -11.29 -18.07
N TYR A 220 15.12 -11.56 -19.24
CA TYR A 220 15.17 -12.90 -19.79
C TYR A 220 16.61 -13.16 -20.24
N GLY A 221 17.41 -13.69 -19.32
CA GLY A 221 18.58 -14.47 -19.71
C GLY A 221 19.93 -13.78 -19.68
N ASN A 222 20.16 -12.78 -18.82
CA ASN A 222 21.46 -12.50 -18.17
C ASN A 222 21.27 -11.32 -17.22
N ASN A 223 21.92 -11.35 -16.05
CA ASN A 223 21.78 -10.39 -14.95
C ASN A 223 22.29 -8.95 -15.27
N GLY A 224 22.12 -8.43 -16.49
CA GLY A 224 22.43 -7.03 -16.85
C GLY A 224 23.84 -6.55 -16.51
N ARG A 225 24.79 -7.46 -16.27
CA ARG A 225 26.18 -7.14 -15.97
C ARG A 225 26.93 -7.05 -17.30
N SER A 226 27.71 -5.99 -17.50
CA SER A 226 28.67 -5.97 -18.61
C SER A 226 29.66 -7.14 -18.44
N PRO A 227 30.11 -7.78 -19.54
CA PRO A 227 31.03 -8.93 -19.47
C PRO A 227 32.25 -8.67 -18.57
N GLU A 228 32.77 -7.45 -18.59
CA GLU A 228 33.94 -7.02 -17.82
C GLU A 228 33.64 -7.01 -16.31
N ARG A 229 32.45 -6.52 -15.92
CA ARG A 229 32.03 -6.50 -14.51
C ARG A 229 31.67 -7.89 -14.00
N VAL A 230 31.08 -8.76 -14.85
CA VAL A 230 30.90 -10.20 -14.50
C VAL A 230 32.25 -10.83 -14.22
N ASN A 231 33.24 -10.54 -15.07
CA ASN A 231 34.56 -11.13 -14.95
C ASN A 231 35.29 -10.64 -13.70
N ARG A 232 35.26 -9.34 -13.43
CA ARG A 232 35.87 -8.76 -12.23
C ARG A 232 35.32 -9.38 -10.93
N ILE A 233 34.00 -9.47 -10.80
CA ILE A 233 33.35 -10.08 -9.62
C ILE A 233 33.71 -11.58 -9.51
N TRP A 234 33.83 -12.28 -10.63
CA TRP A 234 34.23 -13.69 -10.60
C TRP A 234 35.68 -13.84 -10.13
N ILE A 235 36.60 -12.99 -10.61
CA ILE A 235 38.01 -12.97 -10.23
C ILE A 235 38.17 -12.61 -8.74
N GLU A 236 37.48 -11.58 -8.25
CA GLU A 236 37.46 -11.21 -6.82
C GLU A 236 37.06 -12.40 -5.95
N ARG A 237 35.95 -13.07 -6.29
CA ARG A 237 35.48 -14.26 -5.55
C ARG A 237 36.43 -15.45 -5.65
N TYR A 238 37.10 -15.63 -6.79
CA TYR A 238 38.12 -16.64 -6.96
C TYR A 238 39.31 -16.40 -6.02
N HIS A 239 39.78 -15.15 -5.90
CA HIS A 239 40.85 -14.79 -4.97
C HIS A 239 40.44 -14.99 -3.51
N GLU A 240 39.26 -14.51 -3.10
CA GLU A 240 38.74 -14.72 -1.74
C GLU A 240 38.67 -16.21 -1.39
N PHE A 241 38.26 -17.05 -2.34
CA PHE A 241 38.23 -18.50 -2.15
C PHE A 241 39.63 -19.09 -1.99
N CYS A 242 40.61 -18.65 -2.80
CA CYS A 242 42.00 -19.08 -2.68
C CYS A 242 42.62 -18.66 -1.35
N GLU A 243 42.40 -17.42 -0.92
CA GLU A 243 42.89 -16.92 0.37
C GLU A 243 42.26 -17.68 1.54
N PHE A 244 40.97 -18.00 1.44
CA PHE A 244 40.29 -18.81 2.45
C PHE A 244 40.87 -20.22 2.55
N THR A 245 41.05 -20.92 1.41
CA THR A 245 41.58 -22.29 1.43
C THR A 245 43.05 -22.34 1.82
N ALA A 246 43.84 -21.32 1.46
CA ALA A 246 45.23 -21.19 1.90
C ALA A 246 45.36 -20.92 3.40
N SER A 247 44.56 -19.98 3.93
CA SER A 247 44.62 -19.57 5.34
C SER A 247 44.03 -20.62 6.29
N LYS A 248 42.84 -21.16 5.96
CA LYS A 248 42.13 -22.12 6.80
C LYS A 248 42.50 -23.57 6.53
N LYS A 249 43.27 -23.84 5.46
CA LYS A 249 43.67 -25.19 5.00
C LYS A 249 42.50 -26.17 4.85
N ARG A 250 41.30 -25.65 4.57
CA ARG A 250 40.05 -26.39 4.42
C ARG A 250 39.08 -25.65 3.52
N TYR A 251 38.04 -26.35 3.06
CA TYR A 251 36.95 -25.75 2.29
C TYR A 251 35.88 -25.09 3.21
N PRO A 252 35.12 -24.11 2.69
CA PRO A 252 34.02 -23.47 3.43
C PRO A 252 32.90 -24.45 3.84
N ARG A 253 32.22 -24.19 4.96
CA ARG A 253 31.11 -25.01 5.49
C ARG A 253 29.75 -24.34 5.28
N VAL A 254 28.70 -25.17 5.17
CA VAL A 254 27.29 -24.75 4.93
C VAL A 254 26.73 -23.90 6.07
N LYS A 255 27.06 -24.25 7.31
CA LYS A 255 26.51 -23.65 8.54
C LYS A 255 27.64 -23.04 9.35
N SER A 256 28.41 -22.15 8.74
CA SER A 256 29.41 -21.37 9.48
C SER A 256 28.72 -20.21 10.19
N GLU A 257 29.21 -19.84 11.37
CA GLU A 257 28.79 -18.61 12.06
C GLU A 257 29.31 -17.34 11.36
N ASP A 258 30.33 -17.50 10.50
CA ASP A 258 30.89 -16.43 9.68
C ASP A 258 30.10 -16.26 8.36
N PRO A 259 29.44 -15.11 8.14
CA PRO A 259 28.72 -14.82 6.91
C PRO A 259 29.59 -14.86 5.65
N ILE A 260 30.89 -14.57 5.77
CA ILE A 260 31.84 -14.60 4.64
C ILE A 260 32.08 -16.05 4.21
N GLU A 261 32.28 -16.95 5.18
CA GLU A 261 32.46 -18.38 4.90
C GLU A 261 31.20 -19.01 4.27
N GLU A 262 30.01 -18.68 4.77
CA GLU A 262 28.75 -19.17 4.20
C GLU A 262 28.55 -18.69 2.73
N SER A 263 28.97 -17.45 2.45
CA SER A 263 28.99 -16.90 1.08
C SER A 263 29.94 -17.68 0.16
N LEU A 264 31.15 -17.99 0.63
CA LEU A 264 32.14 -18.77 -0.12
C LEU A 264 31.68 -20.22 -0.34
N TYR A 265 31.00 -20.83 0.63
CA TYR A 265 30.37 -22.15 0.46
C TYR A 265 29.32 -22.15 -0.65
N SER A 266 28.46 -21.13 -0.67
CA SER A 266 27.41 -20.98 -1.68
C SER A 266 28.01 -20.77 -3.08
N TRP A 267 29.09 -19.98 -3.17
CA TRP A 267 29.83 -19.77 -4.41
C TRP A 267 30.49 -21.06 -4.91
N TRP A 268 31.14 -21.81 -4.03
CA TRP A 268 31.73 -23.12 -4.33
C TRP A 268 30.71 -24.09 -4.93
N MET A 269 29.57 -24.27 -4.26
CA MET A 269 28.48 -25.15 -4.76
C MET A 269 27.91 -24.67 -6.09
N ARG A 270 27.85 -23.36 -6.31
CA ARG A 270 27.42 -22.79 -7.58
C ARG A 270 28.39 -23.10 -8.71
N MET A 271 29.70 -23.08 -8.48
CA MET A 271 30.69 -23.46 -9.51
C MET A 271 30.50 -24.93 -9.93
N ALA A 272 30.32 -25.84 -8.96
CA ALA A 272 30.02 -27.25 -9.24
C ALA A 272 28.71 -27.44 -10.02
N TYR A 273 27.66 -26.68 -9.70
CA TYR A 273 26.43 -26.69 -10.48
C TYR A 273 26.62 -26.17 -11.91
N LEU A 274 27.37 -25.08 -12.11
CA LEU A 274 27.59 -24.47 -13.41
C LEU A 274 28.42 -25.36 -14.34
N LYS A 275 29.44 -26.05 -13.82
CA LYS A 275 30.21 -27.06 -14.56
C LYS A 275 29.31 -28.21 -15.03
N ARG A 276 28.49 -28.79 -14.14
CA ARG A 276 27.53 -29.86 -14.49
C ARG A 276 26.48 -29.46 -15.54
N ARG A 277 26.19 -28.17 -15.68
CA ARG A 277 25.22 -27.64 -16.66
C ARG A 277 25.87 -27.11 -17.94
N ASN A 278 27.19 -27.27 -18.11
CA ASN A 278 27.96 -26.71 -19.24
C ASN A 278 27.78 -25.19 -19.39
N LYS A 279 27.66 -24.46 -18.26
CA LYS A 279 27.45 -23.00 -18.22
C LYS A 279 28.66 -22.23 -17.69
N LEU A 280 29.80 -22.89 -17.54
CA LEU A 280 31.07 -22.29 -17.09
C LEU A 280 32.05 -22.32 -18.26
N SER A 281 32.79 -21.21 -18.48
CA SER A 281 33.79 -21.15 -19.56
C SER A 281 34.98 -22.08 -19.28
N SER A 282 35.61 -22.58 -20.35
CA SER A 282 36.80 -23.43 -20.28
C SER A 282 37.95 -22.77 -19.49
N GLU A 283 38.16 -21.46 -19.68
CA GLU A 283 39.15 -20.67 -18.94
C GLU A 283 38.94 -20.70 -17.43
N ARG A 284 37.68 -20.57 -16.97
CA ARG A 284 37.34 -20.59 -15.55
C ARG A 284 37.47 -21.98 -14.94
N ILE A 285 37.17 -23.02 -15.71
CA ILE A 285 37.38 -24.41 -15.31
C ILE A 285 38.88 -24.65 -15.13
N HIS A 286 39.70 -24.23 -16.09
CA HIS A 286 41.16 -24.37 -16.01
C HIS A 286 41.75 -23.68 -14.78
N LEU A 287 41.38 -22.42 -14.52
CA LEU A 287 41.85 -21.68 -13.33
C LEU A 287 41.50 -22.39 -12.02
N LEU A 288 40.29 -22.95 -11.92
CA LEU A 288 39.85 -23.70 -10.74
C LEU A 288 40.58 -25.04 -10.63
N ASP A 289 40.83 -25.73 -11.73
CA ASP A 289 41.57 -27.01 -11.70
C ASP A 289 43.04 -26.79 -11.27
N CYS A 290 43.68 -25.67 -11.65
CA CYS A 290 45.04 -25.31 -11.23
C CYS A 290 45.21 -25.15 -9.71
N ILE A 291 44.15 -24.80 -8.98
CA ILE A 291 44.18 -24.67 -7.52
C ILE A 291 43.70 -25.95 -6.80
N GLY A 292 43.51 -27.05 -7.53
CA GLY A 292 42.99 -28.30 -6.96
C GLY A 292 41.54 -28.18 -6.49
N PHE A 293 40.71 -27.42 -7.22
CA PHE A 293 39.33 -27.16 -6.85
C PHE A 293 38.47 -28.44 -6.83
N ARG A 294 37.87 -28.75 -5.68
CA ARG A 294 36.97 -29.91 -5.53
C ARG A 294 35.60 -29.59 -6.12
N TRP A 295 35.20 -30.26 -7.18
CA TRP A 295 33.91 -30.02 -7.83
C TRP A 295 32.75 -30.69 -7.09
N GLY A 296 32.37 -30.12 -5.94
CA GLY A 296 31.30 -30.61 -5.06
C GLY A 296 31.80 -31.41 -3.87
N LYS A 297 30.87 -31.95 -3.09
CA LYS A 297 31.18 -32.96 -2.06
C LYS A 297 31.30 -34.30 -2.78
N GLY A 298 32.52 -34.72 -3.11
CA GLY A 298 32.75 -36.11 -3.51
C GLY A 298 32.25 -37.02 -2.38
N SER A 299 31.46 -38.03 -2.73
CA SER A 299 31.51 -39.29 -2.02
C SER A 299 32.97 -39.74 -2.00
N GLU A 300 33.45 -40.10 -0.81
CA GLU A 300 34.66 -40.90 -0.66
C GLU A 300 34.57 -42.09 -1.63
N GLU A 301 35.61 -42.27 -2.44
CA GLU A 301 36.08 -43.62 -2.78
C GLU A 301 36.96 -44.11 -1.64
#